data_AF-A0A3D4B933-F1
#
_entry.id   AF-A0A3D4B933-F1
#
_cell.length_a   1.000
_cell.length_b   1.000
_cell.length_c   1.000
_cell.angle_alpha   90.00
_cell.angle_beta   90.00
_cell.angle_gamma   90.00
#
_symmetry.space_group_name_H-M   'P 1'
#
loop_
_entity.id
_entity.type
_entity.pdbx_description
1 polymer ?
#
loop_
_entity_poly.entity_id
_entity_poly.type
_entity_poly.pdbx_seq_one_letter_code
_entity_poly.pdbx_strand_id
1 'polypeptide(L)'
;MLPMMETRTPKPFLRGVSDEITPSLSHDSRYVAYTSNESGRWEVYVVRFPSGEGRNQVSKIGGVLPRWRENELFYIENNTMMSVAVDTRFGPGIPQPLFTSDRARIQLHVSPSYSNPPADLDYDVTRDGQRFGMTQELGNDETPTITFVQNWFKDFEGRN
;
A
#
# COMPACT_ATOMS: atom_id res chain seq x y z
N MET A 1 13.85 30.64 21.97
CA MET A 1 14.76 30.09 20.94
C MET A 1 14.60 28.58 21.01
N LEU A 2 13.98 27.95 20.01
CA LEU A 2 13.79 26.48 19.97
C LEU A 2 15.10 25.80 19.52
N PRO A 3 15.47 24.62 20.05
CA PRO A 3 16.69 23.96 19.64
C PRO A 3 16.54 23.44 18.20
N MET A 4 17.54 23.77 17.39
CA MET A 4 17.72 23.31 16.02
C MET A 4 17.76 21.79 16.00
N MET A 5 16.96 21.17 15.11
CA MET A 5 16.90 19.71 14.97
C MET A 5 18.30 19.17 14.72
N GLU A 6 18.74 18.26 15.59
CA GLU A 6 19.99 17.53 15.45
C GLU A 6 20.07 16.93 14.03
N THR A 7 21.13 17.27 13.28
CA THR A 7 21.30 16.79 11.91
C THR A 7 21.60 15.29 11.92
N ARG A 8 20.58 14.46 11.74
CA ARG A 8 20.75 12.99 11.64
C ARG A 8 21.12 12.62 10.21
N THR A 9 22.25 11.92 10.04
CA THR A 9 22.64 11.34 8.74
C THR A 9 21.74 10.14 8.41
N PRO A 10 21.01 10.14 7.27
CA PRO A 10 20.22 8.99 6.84
C PRO A 10 21.09 7.75 6.65
N LYS A 11 20.60 6.58 7.09
CA LYS A 11 21.24 5.29 6.86
C LYS A 11 20.33 4.42 5.97
N PRO A 12 20.89 3.64 5.02
CA PRO A 12 20.09 2.68 4.27
C PRO A 12 19.37 1.71 5.21
N PHE A 13 18.06 1.54 5.01
CA PHE A 13 17.23 0.62 5.80
C PHE A 13 17.37 -0.82 5.31
N LEU A 14 17.16 -1.05 4.00
CA LEU A 14 17.44 -2.32 3.34
C LEU A 14 18.66 -2.15 2.42
N ARG A 15 19.42 -3.24 2.26
CA ARG A 15 20.54 -3.34 1.31
C ARG A 15 20.32 -4.59 0.47
N GLY A 16 19.88 -4.40 -0.77
CA GLY A 16 19.59 -5.45 -1.73
C GLY A 16 20.07 -5.05 -3.13
N VAL A 17 20.14 -6.05 -4.02
CA VAL A 17 20.31 -5.84 -5.48
C VAL A 17 18.96 -5.82 -6.21
N SER A 18 17.89 -6.17 -5.51
CA SER A 18 16.50 -6.06 -5.95
C SER A 18 16.02 -4.62 -5.91
N ASP A 19 14.95 -4.35 -6.65
CA ASP A 19 14.21 -3.10 -6.49
C ASP A 19 13.25 -3.23 -5.32
N GLU A 20 13.26 -2.25 -4.42
CA GLU A 20 12.28 -2.12 -3.35
C GLU A 20 11.48 -0.83 -3.51
N ILE A 21 10.15 -0.94 -3.56
CA ILE A 21 9.24 0.17 -3.86
C ILE A 21 8.06 0.20 -2.90
N THR A 22 7.33 1.31 -2.92
CA THR A 22 6.03 1.48 -2.24
C THR A 22 6.08 1.09 -0.74
N PRO A 23 7.08 1.55 0.04
CA PRO A 23 7.19 1.16 1.44
C PRO A 23 6.00 1.70 2.23
N SER A 24 5.52 0.91 3.18
CA SER A 24 4.47 1.27 4.12
C SER A 24 4.90 0.87 5.52
N LEU A 25 4.94 1.82 6.45
CA LEU A 25 5.30 1.60 7.84
C LEU A 25 4.05 1.27 8.66
N SER A 26 4.12 0.24 9.51
CA SER A 26 3.04 -0.11 10.43
C SER A 26 2.77 1.03 11.41
N HIS A 27 1.54 1.12 11.92
CA HIS A 27 1.15 2.21 12.84
C HIS A 27 2.03 2.27 14.09
N ASP A 28 2.43 1.11 14.61
CA ASP A 28 3.30 0.98 15.76
C ASP A 28 4.81 1.11 15.44
N SER A 29 5.15 1.39 14.17
CA SER A 29 6.52 1.51 13.68
C SER A 29 7.41 0.29 13.94
N ARG A 30 6.83 -0.91 14.05
CA ARG A 30 7.60 -2.16 14.24
C ARG A 30 7.84 -2.93 12.95
N TYR A 31 7.11 -2.64 11.89
CA TYR A 31 7.22 -3.33 10.61
C TYR A 31 7.18 -2.37 9.44
N VAL A 32 7.94 -2.71 8.40
CA VAL A 32 7.79 -2.11 7.07
C VAL A 32 7.33 -3.20 6.12
N ALA A 33 6.27 -2.90 5.38
CA ALA A 33 5.86 -3.66 4.22
C ALA A 33 6.39 -2.96 2.96
N TYR A 34 6.81 -3.71 1.97
CA TYR A 34 7.33 -3.17 0.71
C TYR A 34 7.09 -4.15 -0.43
N THR A 35 7.07 -3.65 -1.66
CA THR A 35 7.04 -4.51 -2.84
C THR A 35 8.48 -4.71 -3.33
N SER A 36 8.85 -5.95 -3.66
CA SER A 36 10.16 -6.29 -4.22
C SER A 36 10.08 -7.35 -5.31
N ASN A 37 10.99 -7.26 -6.27
CA ASN A 37 11.16 -8.23 -7.35
C ASN A 37 12.20 -9.33 -7.05
N GLU A 38 12.64 -9.46 -5.79
CA GLU A 38 13.70 -10.41 -5.39
C GLU A 38 13.41 -11.89 -5.68
N SER A 39 12.14 -12.27 -5.83
CA SER A 39 11.73 -13.64 -6.20
C SER A 39 11.67 -13.87 -7.72
N GLY A 40 12.10 -12.88 -8.52
CA GLY A 40 11.94 -12.86 -9.98
C GLY A 40 10.58 -12.32 -10.46
N ARG A 41 9.71 -11.91 -9.53
CA ARG A 41 8.44 -11.20 -9.79
C ARG A 41 8.14 -10.27 -8.61
N TRP A 42 7.31 -9.27 -8.82
CA TRP A 42 6.86 -8.38 -7.75
C TRP A 42 6.04 -9.12 -6.70
N GLU A 43 6.49 -9.06 -5.46
CA GLU A 43 5.81 -9.61 -4.31
C GLU A 43 5.87 -8.62 -3.14
N VAL A 44 4.89 -8.71 -2.24
CA VAL A 44 4.86 -7.97 -0.98
C VAL A 44 5.65 -8.73 0.07
N TYR A 45 6.57 -8.02 0.71
CA TYR A 45 7.37 -8.49 1.83
C TYR A 45 7.12 -7.64 3.06
N VAL A 46 7.33 -8.23 4.23
CA VAL A 46 7.32 -7.57 5.54
C VAL A 46 8.63 -7.85 6.26
N VAL A 47 9.23 -6.80 6.82
CA VAL A 47 10.46 -6.84 7.64
C VAL A 47 10.25 -6.08 8.94
N ARG A 48 11.02 -6.41 9.98
CA ARG A 48 11.04 -5.64 11.22
C ARG A 48 11.70 -4.27 11.00
N PHE A 49 11.15 -3.24 11.62
CA PHE A 49 11.72 -1.90 11.67
C PHE A 49 12.23 -1.60 13.10
N PRO A 50 13.38 -0.91 13.26
CA PRO A 50 14.26 -0.38 12.22
C PRO A 50 15.37 -1.34 11.75
N SER A 51 15.38 -2.61 12.20
CA SER A 51 16.50 -3.51 11.91
C SER A 51 16.57 -4.00 10.46
N GLY A 52 15.45 -4.06 9.74
CA GLY A 52 15.35 -4.65 8.40
C GLY A 52 15.41 -6.18 8.40
N GLU A 53 15.44 -6.81 9.57
CA GLU A 53 15.55 -8.26 9.73
C GLU A 53 14.19 -8.98 9.68
N GLY A 54 14.22 -10.31 9.61
CA GLY A 54 13.01 -11.13 9.65
C GLY A 54 12.12 -10.90 8.42
N ARG A 55 12.72 -10.98 7.24
CA ARG A 55 12.04 -10.84 5.96
C ARG A 55 11.05 -12.00 5.76
N ASN A 56 9.78 -11.64 5.59
CA ASN A 56 8.69 -12.58 5.33
C ASN A 56 8.02 -12.19 4.01
N GLN A 57 7.95 -13.13 3.07
CA GLN A 57 7.13 -12.96 1.86
C GLN A 57 5.65 -13.15 2.23
N VAL A 58 4.82 -12.16 1.91
CA VAL A 58 3.38 -12.17 2.24
C VAL A 58 2.56 -12.70 1.07
N SER A 59 2.75 -12.13 -0.12
CA SER A 59 2.06 -12.56 -1.34
C SER A 59 2.77 -13.75 -1.97
N LYS A 60 2.03 -14.60 -2.70
CA LYS A 60 2.54 -15.86 -3.24
C LYS A 60 2.46 -15.94 -4.76
N ILE A 61 1.56 -15.19 -5.38
CA ILE A 61 1.29 -15.28 -6.82
C ILE A 61 1.37 -13.91 -7.52
N GLY A 62 2.17 -13.00 -6.97
CA GLY A 62 2.36 -11.64 -7.47
C GLY A 62 1.53 -10.63 -6.69
N GLY A 63 2.21 -9.77 -5.93
CA GLY A 63 1.56 -8.80 -5.06
C GLY A 63 2.24 -7.43 -5.10
N VAL A 64 1.45 -6.37 -4.92
CA VAL A 64 1.90 -4.97 -4.96
C VAL A 64 1.12 -4.07 -3.99
N LEU A 65 1.63 -2.85 -3.81
CA LEU A 65 0.95 -1.74 -3.13
C LEU A 65 0.50 -2.07 -1.69
N PRO A 66 1.44 -2.45 -0.80
CA PRO A 66 1.11 -2.69 0.59
C PRO A 66 0.63 -1.41 1.29
N ARG A 67 -0.44 -1.53 2.09
CA ARG A 67 -0.99 -0.45 2.93
C ARG A 67 -1.33 -0.97 4.32
N TRP A 68 -0.77 -0.34 5.35
CA TRP A 68 -1.11 -0.67 6.72
C TRP A 68 -2.36 0.04 7.22
N ARG A 69 -3.15 -0.69 7.99
CA ARG A 69 -4.12 -0.16 8.93
C ARG A 69 -3.89 -0.85 10.27
N GLU A 70 -3.35 -0.12 11.24
CA GLU A 70 -2.94 -0.68 12.52
C GLU A 70 -1.98 -1.88 12.34
N ASN A 71 -2.45 -3.09 12.63
CA ASN A 71 -1.71 -4.35 12.50
C ASN A 71 -2.19 -5.19 11.30
N GLU A 72 -3.08 -4.66 10.47
CA GLU A 72 -3.60 -5.31 9.28
C GLU A 72 -2.93 -4.70 8.04
N LEU A 73 -2.43 -5.57 7.17
CA LEU A 73 -1.80 -5.21 5.92
C LEU A 73 -2.73 -5.54 4.77
N PHE A 74 -3.12 -4.52 4.01
CA PHE A 74 -3.81 -4.67 2.73
C PHE A 74 -2.80 -4.66 1.59
N TYR A 75 -3.09 -5.41 0.53
CA TYR A 75 -2.31 -5.41 -0.70
C TYR A 75 -3.14 -5.94 -1.85
N ILE A 76 -2.68 -5.74 -3.08
CA ILE A 76 -3.32 -6.28 -4.27
C ILE A 76 -2.51 -7.47 -4.77
N GLU A 77 -3.17 -8.60 -5.01
CA GLU A 77 -2.59 -9.79 -5.63
C GLU A 77 -3.54 -10.33 -6.69
N ASN A 78 -3.06 -10.44 -7.93
CA ASN A 78 -3.82 -10.92 -9.07
C ASN A 78 -5.25 -10.31 -9.16
N ASN A 79 -5.35 -8.97 -9.16
CA ASN A 79 -6.60 -8.18 -9.16
C ASN A 79 -7.55 -8.42 -7.99
N THR A 80 -7.07 -9.03 -6.91
CA THR A 80 -7.82 -9.24 -5.68
C THR A 80 -7.24 -8.39 -4.57
N MET A 81 -8.10 -7.67 -3.86
CA MET A 81 -7.72 -7.01 -2.62
C MET A 81 -7.57 -8.08 -1.54
N MET A 82 -6.38 -8.15 -0.95
CA MET A 82 -6.02 -9.09 0.07
C MET A 82 -5.81 -8.36 1.40
N SER A 83 -5.99 -9.08 2.51
CA SER A 83 -5.65 -8.63 3.85
C SER A 83 -4.86 -9.68 4.59
N VAL A 84 -3.94 -9.27 5.45
CA VAL A 84 -3.28 -10.17 6.40
C VAL A 84 -3.03 -9.43 7.70
N ALA A 85 -3.41 -10.04 8.83
CA ALA A 85 -3.00 -9.55 10.13
C ALA A 85 -1.52 -9.88 10.37
N VAL A 86 -0.73 -8.92 10.84
CA VAL A 86 0.67 -9.12 11.21
C VAL A 86 0.80 -8.96 12.72
N ASP A 87 0.98 -10.09 13.41
CA ASP A 87 1.24 -10.09 14.85
C ASP A 87 2.72 -9.86 15.11
N THR A 88 3.01 -9.02 16.08
CA THR A 88 4.39 -8.58 16.35
C THR A 88 5.30 -9.65 16.97
N ARG A 89 4.70 -10.70 17.52
CA ARG A 89 5.37 -11.88 18.08
C ARG A 89 5.49 -12.99 17.05
N PHE A 90 4.46 -13.19 16.22
CA PHE A 90 4.35 -14.35 15.34
C PHE A 90 4.63 -14.04 13.86
N GLY A 91 4.69 -12.77 13.47
CA GLY A 91 4.83 -12.34 12.08
C GLY A 91 3.49 -12.29 11.34
N PRO A 92 3.53 -12.27 9.99
CA PRO A 92 2.33 -12.28 9.16
C PRO A 92 1.51 -13.56 9.36
N GLY A 93 0.19 -13.41 9.48
CA GLY A 93 -0.76 -14.50 9.46
C GLY A 93 -0.98 -15.07 8.06
N ILE A 94 -2.12 -15.75 7.87
CA ILE A 94 -2.53 -16.26 6.56
C ILE A 94 -3.28 -15.14 5.81
N PRO A 95 -2.84 -14.75 4.60
CA PRO A 95 -3.57 -13.76 3.81
C PRO A 95 -4.96 -14.26 3.40
N GLN A 96 -5.93 -13.35 3.40
CA GLN A 96 -7.33 -13.60 3.07
C GLN A 96 -7.81 -12.65 1.96
N PRO A 97 -8.56 -13.14 0.96
CA PRO A 97 -9.17 -12.29 -0.05
C PRO A 97 -10.35 -11.52 0.55
N LEU A 98 -10.48 -10.25 0.20
CA LEU A 98 -11.62 -9.41 0.57
C LEU A 98 -12.62 -9.28 -0.58
N PHE A 99 -12.13 -8.90 -1.76
CA PHE A 99 -12.95 -8.81 -2.97
C PHE A 99 -12.05 -8.76 -4.22
N THR A 100 -12.61 -9.21 -5.34
CA THR A 100 -12.03 -9.04 -6.67
C THR A 100 -12.80 -7.94 -7.39
N SER A 101 -12.11 -7.05 -8.10
CA SER A 101 -12.76 -5.98 -8.85
C SER A 101 -12.41 -6.12 -10.34
N ASP A 102 -13.44 -6.24 -11.17
CA ASP A 102 -13.37 -6.21 -12.63
C ASP A 102 -13.38 -4.78 -13.19
N ARG A 103 -13.98 -3.84 -12.44
CA ARG A 103 -14.09 -2.40 -12.73
C ARG A 103 -12.90 -1.59 -12.28
N ALA A 104 -12.28 -2.00 -11.18
CA ALA A 104 -10.89 -1.68 -11.00
C ALA A 104 -10.17 -2.54 -12.03
N ARG A 105 -10.12 -2.03 -13.26
CA ARG A 105 -8.93 -2.17 -14.08
C ARG A 105 -7.82 -1.47 -13.31
N ILE A 106 -7.44 -2.05 -12.16
CA ILE A 106 -6.07 -2.12 -11.76
C ILE A 106 -5.47 -2.89 -12.92
N GLN A 107 -5.16 -2.18 -14.01
CA GLN A 107 -4.23 -2.66 -15.01
C GLN A 107 -2.89 -2.66 -14.28
N LEU A 108 -2.77 -3.59 -13.34
CA LEU A 108 -1.54 -4.24 -13.03
C LEU A 108 -1.17 -4.98 -14.30
N HIS A 109 -0.69 -4.25 -15.32
CA HIS A 109 0.21 -4.83 -16.32
C HIS A 109 1.53 -5.15 -15.61
N VAL A 110 1.44 -5.95 -14.55
CA VAL A 110 2.56 -6.64 -13.95
C VAL A 110 2.59 -7.97 -14.68
N SER A 111 2.93 -7.91 -15.98
CA SER A 111 3.51 -9.10 -16.59
C SER A 111 4.71 -9.45 -15.70
N PRO A 112 4.97 -10.74 -15.41
CA PRO A 112 6.21 -11.14 -14.76
C PRO A 112 7.46 -10.62 -15.51
N SER A 113 7.30 -10.16 -16.75
CA SER A 113 8.34 -9.53 -17.59
C SER A 113 8.42 -8.00 -17.53
N TYR A 114 7.48 -7.28 -16.90
CA TYR A 114 7.52 -5.81 -16.83
C TYR A 114 8.39 -5.34 -15.64
N SER A 115 9.41 -4.55 -15.98
CA SER A 115 10.41 -4.00 -15.08
C SER A 115 9.92 -2.83 -14.23
N ASN A 116 8.74 -2.26 -14.51
CA ASN A 116 8.21 -1.13 -13.75
C ASN A 116 6.83 -1.44 -13.18
N PRO A 117 6.60 -1.24 -11.86
CA PRO A 117 5.26 -1.19 -11.29
C PRO A 117 4.49 -0.02 -11.93
N PRO A 118 3.18 -0.13 -12.21
CA PRO A 118 2.39 1.02 -12.61
C PRO A 118 2.39 2.04 -11.46
N ALA A 119 3.09 3.17 -11.67
CA ALA A 119 3.22 4.25 -10.68
C ALA A 119 1.93 5.06 -10.51
N ASP A 120 0.96 4.90 -11.42
CA ASP A 120 -0.23 5.76 -11.53
C ASP A 120 -1.49 5.17 -10.86
N LEU A 121 -1.40 3.92 -10.37
CA LEU A 121 -2.50 3.22 -9.72
C LEU A 121 -2.16 3.06 -8.24
N ASP A 122 -2.82 3.84 -7.41
CA ASP A 122 -2.69 3.78 -5.96
C ASP A 122 -4.08 3.67 -5.31
N TYR A 123 -4.13 3.10 -4.11
CA TYR A 123 -5.33 3.05 -3.31
C TYR A 123 -5.03 3.48 -1.88
N ASP A 124 -6.06 3.99 -1.21
CA ASP A 124 -6.04 4.23 0.22
C ASP A 124 -7.26 3.61 0.88
N VAL A 125 -7.15 3.32 2.17
CA VAL A 125 -8.16 2.65 2.97
C VAL A 125 -8.68 3.61 4.04
N THR A 126 -9.99 3.65 4.23
CA THR A 126 -10.59 4.45 5.30
C THR A 126 -10.13 3.95 6.67
N ARG A 127 -10.15 4.83 7.67
CA ARG A 127 -9.71 4.51 9.04
C ARG A 127 -10.41 3.28 9.63
N ASP A 128 -11.67 3.05 9.27
CA ASP A 128 -12.46 1.89 9.69
C ASP A 128 -12.14 0.59 8.91
N GLY A 129 -11.34 0.66 7.86
CA GLY A 129 -10.94 -0.49 7.04
C GLY A 129 -12.01 -0.96 6.05
N GLN A 130 -13.13 -0.24 5.94
CA GLN A 130 -14.30 -0.75 5.21
C GLN A 130 -14.45 -0.19 3.80
N ARG A 131 -13.74 0.88 3.46
CA ARG A 131 -13.82 1.51 2.13
C ARG A 131 -12.43 1.73 1.58
N PHE A 132 -12.32 1.53 0.28
CA PHE A 132 -11.09 1.70 -0.47
C PHE A 132 -11.32 2.76 -1.53
N GLY A 133 -10.51 3.82 -1.51
CA GLY A 133 -10.46 4.82 -2.58
C GLY A 133 -9.44 4.37 -3.62
N MET A 134 -9.83 4.34 -4.89
CA MET A 134 -8.97 3.92 -6.00
C MET A 134 -9.13 4.90 -7.16
N THR A 135 -8.05 5.14 -7.91
CA THR A 135 -8.14 5.83 -9.19
C THR A 135 -8.69 4.88 -10.25
N GLN A 136 -9.63 5.38 -11.06
CA GLN A 136 -10.18 4.65 -12.21
C GLN A 136 -9.81 5.41 -13.47
N GLU A 137 -9.12 4.74 -14.40
CA GLU A 137 -9.01 5.25 -15.76
C GLU A 137 -10.40 5.27 -16.39
N LEU A 138 -10.87 6.46 -16.73
CA LEU A 138 -12.05 6.64 -17.55
C LEU A 138 -11.72 6.14 -18.96
N GLY A 139 -12.61 5.36 -19.57
CA GLY A 139 -12.44 4.95 -20.96
C GLY A 139 -12.32 6.17 -21.88
N ASN A 140 -11.76 5.99 -23.09
CA ASN A 140 -11.52 7.07 -24.06
C ASN A 140 -12.76 7.94 -24.42
N ASP A 141 -13.97 7.51 -24.04
CA ASP A 141 -15.24 8.19 -24.33
C ASP A 141 -15.84 8.93 -23.11
N GLU A 142 -15.20 8.90 -21.94
CA GLU A 142 -15.71 9.55 -20.73
C GLU A 142 -14.94 10.85 -20.42
N THR A 143 -15.62 12.00 -20.55
CA THR A 143 -15.06 13.29 -20.11
C THR A 143 -15.19 13.40 -18.59
N PRO A 144 -14.10 13.47 -17.81
CA PRO A 144 -14.18 13.60 -16.36
C PRO A 144 -14.93 14.89 -16.00
N THR A 145 -16.05 14.77 -15.30
CA THR A 145 -16.73 15.92 -14.72
C THR A 145 -16.12 16.18 -13.34
N ILE A 146 -15.33 17.24 -13.23
CA ILE A 146 -14.83 17.71 -11.92
C ILE A 146 -15.92 18.58 -11.29
N THR A 147 -16.54 18.08 -10.23
CA THR A 147 -17.44 18.88 -9.40
C THR A 147 -16.62 19.55 -8.30
N PHE A 148 -16.56 20.88 -8.34
CA PHE A 148 -15.88 21.66 -7.31
C PHE A 148 -16.90 22.20 -6.30
N VAL A 149 -16.83 21.71 -5.06
CA VAL A 149 -17.68 22.19 -3.96
C VAL A 149 -16.86 23.15 -3.09
N GLN A 150 -17.27 24.41 -3.06
CA GLN A 150 -16.74 25.41 -2.12
C GLN A 150 -17.66 25.55 -0.91
N ASN A 151 -17.09 25.93 0.24
CA ASN A 151 -17.83 26.22 1.47
C ASN A 151 -18.61 25.05 2.10
N TRP A 152 -18.13 23.81 1.96
CA TRP A 152 -18.79 22.61 2.52
C TRP A 152 -19.07 22.70 4.04
N PHE A 153 -18.32 23.51 4.80
CA PHE A 153 -18.61 23.77 6.21
C PHE A 153 -19.98 24.42 6.45
N LYS A 154 -20.49 25.26 5.54
CA LYS A 154 -21.81 25.88 5.67
C LYS A 154 -22.96 24.86 5.54
N ASP A 155 -22.74 23.77 4.80
CA ASP A 155 -23.74 22.72 4.62
C ASP A 155 -23.96 21.88 5.90
N PHE A 156 -23.04 21.96 6.86
CA PHE A 156 -23.13 21.29 8.15
C PHE A 156 -23.61 22.19 9.30
N GLU A 157 -23.84 23.50 9.08
CA GLU A 157 -24.32 24.43 10.13
C GLU A 157 -25.81 24.26 10.47
N GLY A 158 -26.53 23.35 9.81
CA GLY A 158 -27.99 23.18 9.97
C GLY A 158 -28.46 21.80 10.46
N ARG A 159 -27.55 20.88 10.81
CA ARG A 159 -27.92 19.51 11.23
C ARG A 159 -27.44 19.24 12.66
N ASN A 160 -28.23 19.72 13.62
CA ASN A 160 -28.26 19.20 15.00
C ASN A 160 -29.20 18.00 15.09
#